data_AF-A0A965WPM4-F1
#
_entry.id   AF-A0A965WPM4-F1
#
_cell.length_a   1.000
_cell.length_b   1.000
_cell.length_c   1.000
_cell.angle_alpha   90.00
_cell.angle_beta   90.00
_cell.angle_gamma   90.00
#
_symmetry.space_group_name_H-M   'P 1'
#
loop_
_entity.id
_entity.type
_entity.pdbx_description
1 polymer ?
#
loop_
_entity_poly.entity_id
_entity_poly.type
_entity_poly.pdbx_seq_one_letter_code
_entity_poly.pdbx_strand_id
1 'polypeptide(L)'
;MMQTITLFNEHVGKADYTIDARIDEGSLRIVGHDQGPDIIKLYGESEHDFSYTFTPERTRFLHYRLRQDYLSDNDLLTLVRKLFGGPDGEKKLRQYCRSHNIPFEFHDSVESIDQMF
;
A
#
# COMPACT_ATOMS: atom_id res chain seq x y z
N MET A 1 -1.23 19.15 4.45
CA MET A 1 -2.19 18.44 5.34
C MET A 1 -2.12 16.99 4.96
N MET A 2 -1.64 16.14 5.86
CA MET A 2 -1.55 14.69 5.64
C MET A 2 -2.95 14.08 5.79
N GLN A 3 -3.38 13.31 4.79
CA GLN A 3 -4.62 12.53 4.86
C GLN A 3 -4.26 11.05 4.90
N THR A 4 -4.82 10.31 5.86
CA THR A 4 -4.57 8.88 6.06
C THR A 4 -5.89 8.12 6.18
N ILE A 5 -5.96 6.93 5.60
CA ILE A 5 -7.07 5.99 5.70
C ILE A 5 -6.55 4.58 5.92
N THR A 6 -7.31 3.76 6.65
CA THR A 6 -7.02 2.33 6.80
C THR A 6 -7.62 1.53 5.65
N LEU A 7 -6.78 0.72 5.01
CA LEU A 7 -7.14 -0.20 3.92
C LEU A 7 -7.45 -1.59 4.45
N PHE A 8 -6.71 -2.01 5.48
CA PHE A 8 -6.85 -3.33 6.11
C PHE A 8 -6.40 -3.24 7.57
N ASN A 9 -7.13 -3.89 8.46
CA ASN A 9 -6.75 -4.05 9.85
C ASN A 9 -7.40 -5.34 10.35
N GLU A 10 -6.59 -6.32 10.73
CA GLU A 10 -7.09 -7.63 11.18
C GLU A 10 -6.15 -8.26 12.20
N HIS A 11 -6.74 -8.99 13.13
CA HIS A 11 -6.04 -9.81 14.11
C HIS A 11 -6.21 -11.29 13.74
N VAL A 12 -5.10 -11.98 13.48
CA VAL A 12 -5.10 -13.40 13.10
C VAL A 12 -4.11 -14.16 13.97
N GLY A 13 -4.60 -15.07 14.81
CA GLY A 13 -3.76 -15.85 15.71
C GLY A 13 -3.12 -14.99 16.78
N LYS A 14 -1.78 -14.91 16.82
CA LYS A 14 -1.02 -13.97 17.66
C LYS A 14 -0.30 -12.93 16.80
N ALA A 15 -0.95 -12.46 15.75
CA ALA A 15 -0.44 -11.39 14.90
C ALA A 15 -1.54 -10.36 14.60
N ASP A 16 -1.13 -9.11 14.55
CA ASP A 16 -1.91 -7.97 14.11
C ASP A 16 -1.34 -7.48 12.77
N TYR A 17 -2.22 -7.27 11.80
CA TYR A 17 -1.88 -6.80 10.46
C TYR A 17 -2.60 -5.49 10.20
N THR A 18 -1.88 -4.43 9.85
CA THR A 18 -2.46 -3.14 9.49
C THR A 18 -1.87 -2.64 8.18
N ILE A 19 -2.72 -2.18 7.27
CA ILE A 19 -2.31 -1.48 6.06
C ILE A 19 -3.05 -0.16 5.99
N ASP A 20 -2.30 0.93 5.94
CA ASP A 20 -2.80 2.28 5.77
C ASP A 20 -2.35 2.88 4.44
N ALA A 21 -3.17 3.77 3.87
CA ALA A 21 -2.79 4.63 2.77
C ALA A 21 -2.82 6.08 3.22
N ARG A 22 -1.82 6.85 2.82
CA ARG A 22 -1.73 8.27 3.08
C ARG A 22 -1.24 9.05 1.88
N ILE A 23 -1.63 10.31 1.78
CA ILE A 23 -1.06 11.27 0.84
C ILE A 23 -0.29 12.32 1.65
N ASP A 24 0.99 12.45 1.34
CA ASP A 24 1.86 13.50 1.88
C ASP A 24 2.63 14.17 0.75
N GLU A 25 2.64 15.50 0.75
CA GLU A 25 3.25 16.32 -0.33
C GLU A 25 2.85 15.91 -1.77
N GLY A 26 1.63 15.36 -1.93
CA GLY A 26 1.12 14.86 -3.20
C GLY A 26 1.57 13.46 -3.60
N SER A 27 2.40 12.81 -2.77
CA SER A 27 2.85 11.43 -2.91
C SER A 27 1.92 10.48 -2.17
N LEU A 28 1.38 9.47 -2.87
CA LEU A 28 0.70 8.36 -2.23
C LEU A 28 1.74 7.44 -1.57
N ARG A 29 1.49 7.09 -0.32
CA ARG A 29 2.24 6.08 0.40
C ARG A 29 1.30 5.08 1.04
N ILE A 30 1.54 3.80 0.78
CA ILE A 30 0.84 2.69 1.43
C ILE A 30 1.85 2.04 2.37
N VAL A 31 1.45 1.83 3.62
CA VAL A 31 2.32 1.33 4.69
C VAL A 31 1.63 0.13 5.31
N GLY A 32 2.32 -1.00 5.35
CA GLY A 32 1.95 -2.16 6.15
C GLY A 32 2.75 -2.17 7.45
N HIS A 33 2.07 -2.54 8.53
CA HIS A 33 2.65 -2.78 9.84
C HIS A 33 2.08 -4.08 10.38
N ASP A 34 2.94 -5.08 10.45
CA ASP A 34 2.64 -6.41 10.95
C ASP A 34 3.37 -6.61 12.27
N GLN A 35 2.67 -7.02 13.33
CA GLN A 35 3.27 -7.22 14.65
C GLN A 35 2.72 -8.43 15.38
N GLY A 36 3.54 -8.98 16.28
CA GLY A 36 3.13 -10.01 17.23
C GLY A 36 3.97 -11.30 17.16
N PRO A 37 3.78 -12.23 18.12
CA PRO A 37 4.58 -13.46 18.20
C PRO A 37 4.59 -14.34 16.95
N ASP A 38 3.53 -14.34 16.15
CA ASP A 38 3.49 -15.13 14.92
C ASP A 38 4.27 -14.47 13.76
N ILE A 39 4.54 -13.16 13.81
CA ILE A 39 5.38 -12.42 12.85
C ILE A 39 6.85 -12.86 12.96
N ILE A 40 7.33 -13.20 14.16
CA ILE A 40 8.69 -13.72 14.39
C ILE A 40 8.96 -14.96 13.53
N LYS A 41 7.95 -15.81 13.33
CA LYS A 41 8.08 -17.03 12.52
C LYS A 41 8.20 -16.74 11.03
N LEU A 42 7.69 -15.59 10.58
CA LEU A 42 7.69 -15.18 9.17
C LEU A 42 8.93 -14.35 8.83
N TYR A 43 9.30 -13.41 9.70
CA TYR A 43 10.30 -12.38 9.41
C TYR A 43 11.51 -12.39 10.35
N GLY A 44 11.51 -13.22 11.39
CA GLY A 44 12.57 -13.27 12.41
C GLY A 44 12.49 -12.18 13.47
N GLU A 45 11.63 -11.18 13.27
CA GLU A 45 11.39 -10.05 14.17
C GLU A 45 9.93 -10.03 14.65
N SER A 46 9.66 -9.40 15.79
CA SER A 46 8.28 -9.28 16.32
C SER A 46 7.44 -8.25 15.59
N GLU A 47 8.07 -7.43 14.74
CA GLU A 47 7.48 -6.37 13.95
C GLU A 47 8.07 -6.42 12.54
N HIS A 48 7.25 -6.16 11.54
CA HIS A 48 7.64 -6.06 10.14
C HIS A 48 6.87 -4.89 9.51
N ASP A 49 7.61 -3.97 8.91
CA ASP A 49 7.06 -2.83 8.19
C ASP A 49 7.40 -2.93 6.72
N PHE A 50 6.45 -2.54 5.87
CA PHE A 50 6.74 -2.34 4.46
C PHE A 50 6.00 -1.11 3.93
N SER A 51 6.48 -0.57 2.81
CA SER A 51 5.80 0.54 2.16
C SER A 51 5.93 0.56 0.64
N TYR A 52 4.88 1.06 0.00
CA TYR A 52 4.85 1.43 -1.41
C TYR A 52 4.74 2.94 -1.52
N THR A 53 5.69 3.58 -2.19
CA THR A 53 5.74 5.03 -2.34
C THR A 53 5.65 5.41 -3.81
N PHE A 54 4.75 6.35 -4.10
CA PHE A 54 4.55 6.90 -5.44
C PHE A 54 4.98 8.37 -5.41
N THR A 55 5.81 8.78 -6.36
CA THR A 55 6.12 10.21 -6.55
C THR A 55 4.83 11.00 -6.81
N PRO A 56 4.84 12.34 -6.66
CA PRO A 56 3.63 13.13 -6.93
C PRO A 56 3.10 12.97 -8.36
N GLU A 57 3.99 12.78 -9.33
CA GLU A 57 3.62 12.52 -10.72
C GLU A 57 2.94 11.15 -10.89
N ARG A 58 3.55 10.09 -10.33
CA ARG A 58 3.00 8.73 -10.37
C ARG A 58 1.68 8.63 -9.63
N THR A 59 1.53 9.38 -8.54
CA THR A 59 0.29 9.49 -7.76
C THR A 59 -0.84 10.10 -8.59
N ARG A 60 -0.57 11.21 -9.29
CA ARG A 60 -1.54 11.82 -10.21
C ARG A 60 -1.90 10.89 -11.35
N PHE A 61 -0.91 10.20 -11.93
CA PHE A 61 -1.14 9.25 -13.01
C PHE A 61 -2.00 8.06 -12.56
N LEU A 62 -1.71 7.48 -11.39
CA LEU A 62 -2.53 6.44 -10.77
C LEU A 62 -3.97 6.91 -10.57
N HIS A 63 -4.17 8.11 -10.00
CA HIS A 63 -5.51 8.66 -9.79
C HIS A 63 -6.27 8.83 -11.11
N TYR A 64 -5.62 9.41 -12.12
CA TYR A 64 -6.20 9.55 -13.45
C TYR A 64 -6.63 8.20 -14.03
N ARG A 65 -5.75 7.18 -13.99
CA ARG A 65 -6.05 5.83 -14.49
C ARG A 65 -7.22 5.20 -13.77
N LEU A 66 -7.26 5.25 -12.42
CA LEU A 66 -8.36 4.70 -11.64
C LEU A 66 -9.70 5.38 -11.97
N ARG A 67 -9.72 6.70 -12.16
CA ARG A 67 -10.94 7.42 -12.55
C ARG A 67 -11.43 7.02 -13.93
N GLN A 68 -10.53 6.84 -14.89
CA GLN A 68 -10.87 6.42 -16.24
C GLN A 68 -11.38 4.97 -16.28
N ASP A 69 -10.64 4.03 -15.68
CA ASP A 69 -10.94 2.60 -15.78
C ASP A 69 -12.20 2.21 -15.00
N TYR A 70 -12.54 2.96 -13.94
CA TYR A 70 -13.71 2.69 -13.09
C TYR A 70 -14.83 3.73 -13.19
N LEU A 71 -14.75 4.65 -14.17
CA LEU A 71 -15.74 5.70 -14.43
C LEU A 71 -16.18 6.44 -13.16
N SER A 72 -15.21 6.95 -12.40
CA SER A 72 -15.44 7.54 -11.08
C SER A 72 -14.83 8.94 -10.95
N ASP A 73 -15.51 9.81 -10.20
CA ASP A 73 -15.03 11.14 -9.84
C ASP A 73 -14.50 11.24 -8.41
N ASN A 74 -14.38 10.10 -7.72
CA ASN A 74 -13.90 10.06 -6.34
C ASN A 74 -12.43 10.49 -6.22
N ASP A 75 -12.06 10.97 -5.04
CA ASP A 75 -10.67 11.22 -4.68
C ASP A 75 -9.85 9.92 -4.65
N LEU A 76 -8.52 10.07 -4.70
CA LEU A 76 -7.61 8.94 -4.79
C LEU A 76 -7.72 7.99 -3.59
N LEU A 77 -7.79 8.52 -2.36
CA LEU A 77 -7.83 7.67 -1.16
C LEU A 77 -9.13 6.86 -1.10
N THR A 78 -10.26 7.47 -1.46
CA THR A 78 -11.54 6.77 -1.59
C THR A 78 -11.47 5.63 -2.63
N LEU A 79 -10.85 5.88 -3.78
CA LEU A 79 -10.67 4.85 -4.82
C LEU A 79 -9.75 3.72 -4.35
N VAL A 80 -8.61 4.06 -3.73
CA VAL A 80 -7.66 3.09 -3.20
C VAL A 80 -8.33 2.21 -2.15
N ARG A 81 -9.11 2.79 -1.23
CA ARG A 81 -9.87 2.02 -0.24
C ARG A 81 -10.88 1.07 -0.87
N LYS A 82 -11.64 1.56 -1.85
CA LYS A 82 -12.72 0.78 -2.48
C LYS A 82 -12.18 -0.38 -3.31
N LEU A 83 -11.04 -0.19 -3.99
CA LEU A 83 -10.51 -1.14 -4.97
C LEU A 83 -9.43 -2.06 -4.38
N PHE A 84 -8.67 -1.55 -3.42
CA PHE A 84 -7.48 -2.20 -2.85
C PHE A 84 -7.56 -2.32 -1.32
N GLY A 85 -8.74 -2.17 -0.73
CA GLY A 85 -8.97 -2.55 0.67
C GLY A 85 -9.13 -4.05 0.86
N GLY A 86 -8.86 -4.53 2.07
CA GLY A 86 -9.00 -5.94 2.46
C GLY A 86 -7.73 -6.78 2.29
N PRO A 87 -7.81 -8.10 2.59
CA PRO A 87 -6.64 -8.97 2.76
C PRO A 87 -5.82 -9.16 1.47
N ASP A 88 -6.45 -9.13 0.30
CA ASP A 88 -5.77 -9.21 -1.01
C ASP A 88 -5.46 -7.82 -1.62
N GLY A 89 -5.73 -6.74 -0.89
CA GLY A 89 -5.71 -5.38 -1.40
C GLY A 89 -4.37 -4.97 -2.00
N GLU A 90 -3.30 -5.26 -1.26
CA GLU A 90 -1.91 -5.00 -1.65
C GLU A 90 -1.50 -5.75 -2.93
N LYS A 91 -1.86 -7.03 -3.03
CA LYS A 91 -1.64 -7.85 -4.24
C LYS A 91 -2.37 -7.27 -5.45
N LYS A 92 -3.64 -6.86 -5.28
CA LYS A 92 -4.45 -6.24 -6.34
C LYS A 92 -3.85 -4.93 -6.81
N LEU A 93 -3.37 -4.09 -5.89
CA LEU A 93 -2.70 -2.85 -6.24
C LEU A 93 -1.44 -3.11 -7.08
N ARG A 94 -0.55 -4.01 -6.62
CA ARG A 94 0.67 -4.35 -7.37
C ARG A 94 0.36 -4.84 -8.77
N GLN A 95 -0.65 -5.71 -8.91
CA GLN A 95 -1.09 -6.21 -10.21
C GLN A 95 -1.62 -5.08 -11.10
N TYR A 96 -2.46 -4.20 -10.55
CA TYR A 96 -3.00 -3.06 -11.28
C TYR A 96 -1.87 -2.14 -11.77
N CYS A 97 -0.94 -1.77 -10.89
CA CYS A 97 0.23 -0.96 -11.23
C CYS A 97 1.09 -1.60 -12.33
N ARG A 98 1.37 -2.91 -12.24
CA ARG A 98 2.11 -3.65 -13.27
C ARG A 98 1.40 -3.64 -14.62
N SER A 99 0.08 -3.89 -14.64
CA SER A 99 -0.70 -3.91 -15.89
C SER A 99 -0.76 -2.54 -16.59
N HIS A 100 -0.56 -1.45 -15.86
CA HIS A 100 -0.62 -0.09 -16.35
C HIS A 100 0.74 0.61 -16.41
N ASN A 101 1.84 -0.12 -16.18
CA ASN A 101 3.20 0.44 -16.11
C ASN A 101 3.29 1.65 -15.17
N ILE A 102 2.69 1.56 -13.99
CA ILE A 102 2.76 2.57 -12.93
C ILE A 102 3.85 2.15 -11.94
N PRO A 103 5.07 2.67 -12.04
CA PRO A 103 6.14 2.33 -11.11
C PRO A 103 5.86 2.89 -9.71
N PHE A 104 6.43 2.23 -8.70
CA PHE A 104 6.43 2.65 -7.30
C PHE A 104 7.74 2.20 -6.65
N GLU A 105 8.14 2.87 -5.59
CA GLU A 105 9.27 2.47 -4.75
C GLU A 105 8.75 1.54 -3.65
N PHE A 106 9.39 0.39 -3.50
CA PHE A 106 9.11 -0.55 -2.42
C PHE A 106 10.22 -0.47 -1.36
N HIS A 107 9.83 -0.44 -0.10
CA HIS A 107 10.74 -0.52 1.04
C HIS A 107 10.20 -1.55 2.02
N ASP A 108 11.07 -2.40 2.52
CA ASP A 108 10.76 -3.44 3.49
C ASP A 108 11.77 -3.30 4.65
N SER A 109 11.27 -3.35 5.89
CA SER A 109 12.11 -3.15 7.08
C SER A 109 13.09 -4.29 7.32
N VAL A 110 12.85 -5.47 6.72
CA VAL A 110 13.68 -6.66 6.87
C VAL A 110 14.57 -6.88 5.64
N GLU A 111 14.23 -6.32 4.48
CA GLU A 111 15.11 -6.30 3.30
C GLU A 111 15.79 -4.93 3.10
N SER A 112 17.02 -4.82 3.58
CA SER A 112 17.99 -3.85 3.05
C SER A 112 18.64 -4.39 1.76
N ILE A 113 17.87 -4.68 0.70
CA ILE A 113 18.44 -5.12 -0.58
C ILE A 113 17.73 -4.46 -1.76
N ASP A 114 18.51 -3.66 -2.49
CA ASP A 114 18.22 -3.08 -3.80
C ASP A 114 17.38 -4.00 -4.70
N GLN A 115 16.10 -3.69 -4.88
CA GLN A 115 15.34 -4.14 -6.05
C GLN A 115 14.63 -2.95 -6.70
N MET A 116 15.36 -2.29 -7.60
CA MET A 116 14.80 -1.46 -8.65
C MET A 116 14.00 -2.36 -9.62
N PHE A 117 12.70 -2.14 -9.72
CA PHE A 117 11.87 -2.59 -10.85
C PHE A 117 11.23 -1.39 -11.53
#